data_AF-A0A4P8GT86-F1
#
_entry.id   AF-A0A4P8GT86-F1
#
_cell.length_a   1.000
_cell.length_b   1.000
_cell.length_c   1.000
_cell.angle_alpha   90.00
_cell.angle_beta   90.00
_cell.angle_gamma   90.00
#
_symmetry.space_group_name_H-M   'P 1'
#
loop_
_entity.id
_entity.type
_entity.pdbx_description
1 polymer ?
#
loop_
_entity_poly.entity_id
_entity_poly.type
_entity_poly.pdbx_seq_one_letter_code
_entity_poly.pdbx_strand_id
1 'polypeptide(L)'
;MPWWSWILIWIALVAVSLLFYVLLGIRLFRQFMATVKDLGAAGERFGTSLGDLADPAPDLGRGAEARPEPDRPMPGSAVFASPTQMRHDYLTSKSSRREERRRRRVQRKADRGQPQALRDIEFS
;
A
#
# COMPACT_ATOMS: atom_id res chain seq x y z
N MET A 1 37.75 -24.48 33.38
CA MET A 1 36.70 -24.24 32.37
C MET A 1 35.42 -23.91 33.08
N PRO A 2 35.04 -22.62 33.20
CA PRO A 2 33.92 -22.22 34.03
C PRO A 2 32.62 -22.65 33.35
N TRP A 3 32.02 -23.75 33.84
CA TRP A 3 30.73 -24.28 33.40
C TRP A 3 29.65 -23.18 33.24
N TRP A 4 29.68 -22.15 34.09
CA TRP A 4 28.83 -20.96 34.01
C TRP A 4 28.74 -20.28 32.64
N SER A 5 29.83 -20.25 31.86
CA SER A 5 29.81 -19.61 30.53
C SER A 5 28.83 -20.27 29.57
N TRP A 6 28.59 -21.57 29.71
CA TRP A 6 27.63 -22.31 28.87
C TRP A 6 26.20 -21.80 29.08
N ILE A 7 25.80 -21.57 30.33
CA ILE A 7 24.47 -21.05 30.68
C ILE A 7 24.26 -19.65 30.10
N LEU A 8 25.27 -18.79 30.20
CA LEU A 8 25.20 -17.43 29.64
C LEU A 8 25.01 -17.43 28.13
N ILE A 9 25.65 -18.36 27.42
CA ILE A 9 25.47 -18.53 25.97
C ILE A 9 24.02 -18.88 25.65
N TRP A 10 23.42 -19.84 26.36
CA TRP A 10 22.02 -20.21 26.12
C TRP A 10 21.06 -19.07 26.41
N ILE A 11 21.26 -18.33 27.49
CA ILE A 11 20.43 -17.16 27.82
C ILE A 11 20.53 -16.10 26.70
N ALA A 12 21.75 -15.81 26.23
CA ALA A 12 21.95 -14.87 25.15
C ALA A 12 21.24 -15.34 23.86
N LEU A 13 21.35 -16.62 23.53
CA LEU A 13 20.70 -17.22 22.36
C LEU A 13 19.17 -17.11 22.42
N VAL A 14 18.59 -17.44 23.58
CA VAL A 14 17.14 -17.32 23.82
C VAL A 14 16.70 -15.86 23.77
N ALA A 15 17.46 -14.95 24.39
CA ALA A 15 17.14 -13.53 24.40
C ALA A 15 17.15 -12.92 22.99
N VAL A 16 18.16 -13.25 22.18
CA VAL A 16 18.25 -12.79 20.78
C VAL A 16 17.11 -13.36 19.94
N SER A 17 16.80 -14.65 20.10
CA SER A 17 15.68 -15.30 19.42
C SER A 17 14.35 -14.65 19.78
N LEU A 18 14.10 -14.43 21.07
CA LEU A 18 12.89 -13.77 21.57
C LEU A 18 12.77 -12.34 21.05
N LEU A 19 13.87 -11.57 21.07
CA LEU A 19 13.92 -10.23 20.49
C LEU A 19 13.54 -10.25 19.01
N PHE A 20 14.08 -11.20 18.24
CA PHE A 20 13.76 -11.35 16.83
C PHE A 20 12.28 -11.63 16.62
N TYR A 21 11.69 -12.56 17.38
CA TYR A 21 10.25 -12.85 17.32
C TYR A 21 9.38 -11.66 17.72
N VAL A 22 9.77 -10.88 18.73
CA VAL A 22 9.04 -9.68 19.15
C VAL A 22 9.07 -8.62 18.04
N LEU A 23 10.24 -8.35 17.45
CA LEU A 23 10.36 -7.41 16.35
C LEU A 23 9.54 -7.86 15.12
N LEU A 24 9.60 -9.15 14.80
CA LEU A 24 8.84 -9.72 13.68
C LEU A 24 7.33 -9.65 13.95
N GLY A 25 6.91 -9.97 15.17
CA GLY A 25 5.53 -9.88 15.64
C GLY A 25 5.00 -8.46 15.56
N ILE A 26 5.75 -7.46 16.05
CA ILE A 26 5.35 -6.05 15.95
C ILE A 26 5.24 -5.61 14.49
N ARG A 27 6.21 -6.00 13.64
CA ARG A 27 6.20 -5.66 12.22
C ARG A 27 4.98 -6.26 11.52
N LEU A 28 4.71 -7.53 11.75
CA LEU A 28 3.59 -8.25 11.14
C LEU A 28 2.25 -7.70 11.67
N PHE A 29 2.14 -7.46 12.97
CA PHE A 29 0.94 -6.88 13.59
C PHE A 29 0.63 -5.49 13.04
N ARG A 30 1.63 -4.62 12.88
CA ARG A 30 1.44 -3.31 12.26
C ARG A 30 0.95 -3.41 10.82
N GLN A 31 1.49 -4.36 10.07
CA GLN A 31 1.10 -4.55 8.67
C GLN A 31 -0.30 -5.15 8.56
N PHE A 32 -0.63 -6.14 9.40
CA PHE A 32 -1.96 -6.73 9.47
C PHE A 32 -3.02 -5.72 9.91
N MET A 33 -2.76 -4.91 10.93
CA MET A 33 -3.68 -3.85 11.36
C MET A 33 -3.90 -2.77 10.29
N ALA A 34 -2.89 -2.50 9.45
CA ALA A 34 -3.09 -1.63 8.30
C ALA A 34 -4.11 -2.25 7.34
N THR A 35 -3.94 -3.53 6.98
CA THR A 35 -4.87 -4.24 6.11
C THR A 35 -6.28 -4.35 6.71
N VAL A 36 -6.40 -4.66 8.01
CA VAL A 36 -7.70 -4.73 8.71
C VAL A 36 -8.39 -3.37 8.72
N LYS A 37 -7.65 -2.28 8.92
CA LYS A 37 -8.21 -0.93 8.84
C LYS A 37 -8.72 -0.61 7.43
N ASP A 38 -7.98 -1.03 6.41
CA ASP A 38 -8.38 -0.86 5.01
C ASP A 38 -9.62 -1.72 4.68
N LEU A 39 -9.71 -2.94 5.20
CA LEU A 39 -10.88 -3.81 5.07
C LEU A 39 -12.08 -3.27 5.86
N GLY A 40 -11.89 -2.67 7.04
CA GLY A 40 -12.96 -2.03 7.80
C GLY A 40 -13.52 -0.82 7.05
N ALA A 41 -12.66 0.01 6.47
CA ALA A 41 -13.07 1.14 5.63
C ALA A 41 -13.79 0.69 4.36
N ALA A 42 -13.41 -0.46 3.78
CA ALA A 42 -14.12 -1.05 2.65
C ALA A 42 -15.45 -1.70 3.08
N GLY A 43 -15.48 -2.38 4.24
CA GLY A 43 -16.66 -3.01 4.81
C GLY A 43 -17.76 -2.01 5.14
N GLU A 44 -17.39 -0.82 5.62
CA GLU A 44 -18.34 0.27 5.85
C GLU A 44 -18.96 0.78 4.53
N ARG A 45 -18.19 0.81 3.43
CA ARG A 45 -18.72 1.11 2.09
C ARG A 45 -19.65 0.02 1.56
N PHE A 46 -19.38 -1.25 1.87
CA PHE A 46 -20.29 -2.36 1.56
C PHE A 46 -21.57 -2.30 2.41
N GLY A 47 -21.47 -1.87 3.67
CA GLY A 47 -22.64 -1.62 4.53
C GLY A 47 -23.50 -0.46 4.03
N THR A 48 -22.88 0.64 3.56
CA THR A 48 -23.60 1.78 2.97
C THR A 48 -24.25 1.40 1.64
N SER A 49 -23.59 0.62 0.78
CA SER A 49 -24.18 0.18 -0.50
C SER A 49 -25.32 -0.82 -0.35
N LEU A 50 -25.43 -1.50 0.80
CA LEU A 50 -26.60 -2.33 1.12
C LEU A 50 -27.78 -1.48 1.65
N GLY A 51 -27.51 -0.30 2.23
CA GLY A 51 -28.52 0.70 2.57
C GLY A 51 -29.07 1.46 1.36
N ASP A 52 -28.25 1.64 0.31
CA ASP A 52 -28.63 2.34 -0.92
C ASP A 52 -29.49 1.50 -1.89
N LEU A 53 -29.61 0.19 -1.64
CA LEU A 53 -30.52 -0.70 -2.38
C LEU A 53 -31.97 -0.67 -1.85
N ALA A 54 -32.24 0.08 -0.79
CA ALA A 54 -33.56 0.17 -0.16
C ALA A 54 -34.44 1.31 -0.70
N ASP A 55 -33.99 2.08 -1.68
CA ASP A 55 -34.81 3.13 -2.33
C ASP A 55 -34.96 2.86 -3.83
N PRO A 56 -36.11 2.32 -4.29
CA PRO A 56 -36.45 2.30 -5.69
C PRO A 56 -37.34 3.51 -6.01
N ALA A 57 -36.87 4.41 -6.88
CA ALA A 57 -37.54 4.90 -8.10
C ALA A 57 -36.98 6.29 -8.55
N PRO A 58 -37.31 6.78 -9.75
CA PRO A 58 -36.51 6.53 -10.96
C PRO A 58 -36.11 7.85 -11.65
N ASP A 59 -35.03 7.88 -12.42
CA ASP A 59 -34.95 8.86 -13.51
C ASP A 59 -34.27 8.32 -14.77
N LEU A 60 -35.07 8.32 -15.83
CA LEU A 60 -34.73 7.90 -17.17
C LEU A 60 -34.11 9.09 -17.91
N GLY A 61 -32.81 9.27 -17.75
CA GLY A 61 -32.02 10.25 -18.50
C GLY A 61 -31.06 9.60 -19.49
N ARG A 62 -31.58 8.96 -20.56
CA ARG A 62 -30.75 8.46 -21.67
C ARG A 62 -30.25 9.63 -22.51
N GLY A 63 -28.96 9.93 -22.43
CA GLY A 63 -28.31 10.90 -23.31
C GLY A 63 -26.78 10.85 -23.27
N ALA A 64 -26.21 10.61 -24.46
CA ALA A 64 -24.83 10.88 -24.89
C ALA A 64 -23.70 9.89 -24.51
N GLU A 65 -23.15 9.29 -25.57
CA GLU A 65 -21.88 8.58 -25.63
C GLU A 65 -20.70 9.46 -25.18
N ALA A 66 -19.92 8.98 -24.21
CA ALA A 66 -18.49 9.24 -24.11
C ALA A 66 -17.88 8.17 -23.19
N ARG A 67 -17.01 7.32 -23.74
CA ARG A 67 -16.14 6.44 -22.95
C ARG A 67 -15.34 7.29 -21.94
N PRO A 68 -15.46 7.11 -20.62
CA PRO A 68 -14.55 7.77 -19.70
C PRO A 68 -13.24 6.98 -19.67
N GLU A 69 -12.16 7.62 -20.10
CA GLU A 69 -10.80 7.25 -19.67
C GLU A 69 -10.81 7.29 -18.13
N PRO A 70 -10.56 6.18 -17.41
CA PRO A 70 -10.56 6.21 -15.96
C PRO A 70 -9.32 6.97 -15.49
N ASP A 71 -9.46 7.75 -14.41
CA ASP A 71 -8.37 8.37 -13.62
C ASP A 71 -7.78 9.72 -14.03
N ARG A 72 -8.42 10.52 -14.90
CA ARG A 72 -8.07 11.95 -14.94
C ARG A 72 -8.98 12.74 -13.98
N PRO A 73 -8.45 13.30 -12.88
CA PRO A 73 -9.26 14.12 -11.99
C PRO A 73 -9.77 15.34 -12.77
N MET A 74 -11.09 15.49 -12.84
CA MET A 74 -11.73 16.64 -13.47
C MET A 74 -11.21 17.95 -12.85
N PRO A 75 -10.87 18.96 -13.66
CA PRO A 75 -10.45 20.25 -13.12
C PRO A 75 -11.55 20.82 -12.21
N GLY A 76 -11.22 21.07 -10.94
CA GLY A 76 -12.16 21.53 -9.90
C GLY A 76 -12.57 20.48 -8.88
N SER A 77 -12.30 19.18 -9.11
CA SER A 77 -12.65 18.10 -8.17
C SER A 77 -11.91 18.21 -6.82
N ALA A 78 -10.77 18.89 -6.79
CA ALA A 78 -9.97 19.09 -5.57
C ALA A 78 -10.63 20.03 -4.53
N VAL A 79 -11.59 20.87 -4.93
CA VAL A 79 -12.26 21.82 -4.01
C VAL A 79 -13.35 21.13 -3.19
N PHE A 80 -13.96 20.07 -3.73
CA PHE A 80 -15.04 19.32 -3.09
C PHE A 80 -14.63 17.91 -2.63
N ALA A 81 -13.36 17.54 -2.84
CA ALA A 81 -12.85 16.24 -2.41
C ALA A 81 -12.76 16.18 -0.89
N SER A 82 -13.17 15.05 -0.32
CA SER A 82 -13.02 14.83 1.13
C SER A 82 -11.52 14.77 1.49
N PRO A 83 -11.10 15.23 2.69
CA PRO A 83 -9.70 15.21 3.11
C PRO A 83 -9.06 13.82 3.06
N THR A 84 -9.87 12.76 3.23
CA THR A 84 -9.45 11.37 3.14
C THR A 84 -9.17 10.96 1.69
N GLN A 85 -10.01 11.34 0.73
CA GLN A 85 -9.79 11.12 -0.71
C GLN A 85 -8.55 11.87 -1.20
N MET A 86 -8.40 13.16 -0.86
CA MET A 86 -7.19 13.92 -1.22
C MET A 86 -5.91 13.28 -0.67
N ARG A 87 -5.95 12.73 0.55
CA ARG A 87 -4.80 12.03 1.14
C ARG A 87 -4.46 10.75 0.38
N HIS A 88 -5.46 9.97 -0.02
CA HIS A 88 -5.25 8.79 -0.85
C HIS A 88 -4.65 9.16 -2.21
N ASP A 89 -5.23 10.13 -2.91
CA ASP A 89 -4.76 10.58 -4.22
C ASP A 89 -3.33 11.13 -4.15
N TYR A 90 -3.00 11.86 -3.08
CA TYR A 90 -1.65 12.35 -2.85
C TYR A 90 -0.65 11.21 -2.62
N LEU A 91 -0.99 10.21 -1.80
CA LEU A 91 -0.10 9.08 -1.53
C LEU A 91 0.12 8.23 -2.78
N THR A 92 -0.93 7.96 -3.55
CA THR A 92 -0.89 7.24 -4.83
C THR A 92 -0.09 8.02 -5.88
N SER A 93 -0.30 9.33 -5.98
CA SER A 93 0.49 10.19 -6.87
C SER A 93 1.97 10.26 -6.45
N LYS A 94 2.25 10.26 -5.13
CA LYS A 94 3.60 10.33 -4.58
C LYS A 94 4.37 9.03 -4.81
N SER A 95 3.74 7.86 -4.67
CA SER A 95 4.36 6.57 -4.99
C SER A 95 4.64 6.48 -6.50
N SER A 96 3.67 6.85 -7.34
CA SER A 96 3.80 6.85 -8.81
C SER A 96 5.00 7.68 -9.27
N ARG A 97 5.16 8.92 -8.76
CA ARG A 97 6.33 9.77 -9.10
C ARG A 97 7.66 9.17 -8.65
N ARG A 98 7.68 8.44 -7.53
CA ARG A 98 8.89 7.77 -7.03
C ARG A 98 9.28 6.61 -7.94
N GLU A 99 8.30 5.82 -8.36
CA GLU A 99 8.48 4.69 -9.27
C GLU A 99 8.91 5.15 -10.66
N GLU A 100 8.31 6.22 -11.18
CA GLU A 100 8.68 6.79 -12.47
C GLU A 100 10.14 7.26 -12.50
N ARG A 101 10.60 7.91 -11.42
CA ARG A 101 12.03 8.28 -11.27
C ARG A 101 12.94 7.07 -11.19
N ARG A 102 12.51 6.00 -10.50
CA ARG A 102 13.26 4.74 -10.43
C ARG A 102 13.35 4.10 -11.81
N ARG A 103 12.25 3.98 -12.53
CA ARG A 103 12.19 3.45 -13.91
C ARG A 103 13.12 4.22 -14.84
N ARG A 104 13.11 5.55 -14.80
CA ARG A 104 14.03 6.39 -15.59
C ARG A 104 15.51 6.15 -15.26
N ARG A 105 15.86 5.91 -13.98
CA ARG A 105 17.25 5.58 -13.58
C ARG A 105 17.66 4.19 -14.06
N VAL A 106 16.75 3.23 -13.95
CA VAL A 106 16.96 1.84 -14.41
C VAL A 106 17.14 1.82 -15.92
N GLN A 107 16.26 2.47 -16.67
CA GLN A 107 16.30 2.55 -18.14
C GLN A 107 17.61 3.18 -18.62
N ARG A 108 18.01 4.34 -18.08
CA ARG A 108 19.30 4.96 -18.42
C ARG A 108 20.52 4.07 -18.14
N LYS A 109 20.45 3.20 -17.12
CA LYS A 109 21.52 2.25 -16.80
C LYS A 109 21.48 1.03 -17.72
N ALA A 110 20.28 0.55 -18.07
CA ALA A 110 20.06 -0.51 -19.06
C ALA A 110 20.64 -0.10 -20.43
N ASP A 111 20.30 1.09 -20.92
CA ASP A 111 20.76 1.61 -22.21
C ASP A 111 22.29 1.74 -22.30
N ARG A 112 22.96 1.93 -21.15
CA ARG A 112 24.42 2.06 -21.03
C ARG A 112 25.12 0.74 -20.68
N GLY A 113 24.39 -0.38 -20.59
CA GLY A 113 24.94 -1.68 -20.21
C GLY A 113 25.56 -1.73 -18.81
N GLN A 114 25.18 -0.81 -17.91
CA GLN A 114 25.72 -0.77 -16.55
C GLN A 114 25.01 -1.78 -15.65
N PRO A 115 25.74 -2.45 -14.73
CA PRO A 115 25.13 -3.38 -13.79
C PRO A 115 24.06 -2.67 -12.94
N GLN A 116 22.86 -3.26 -12.93
CA GLN A 116 21.73 -2.81 -12.13
C GLN A 116 21.77 -3.46 -10.74
N ALA A 117 21.14 -2.82 -9.76
CA ALA A 117 21.04 -3.42 -8.43
C ALA A 117 20.09 -4.62 -8.49
N LEU A 118 20.41 -5.71 -7.79
CA LEU A 118 19.59 -6.94 -7.76
C LEU A 118 18.12 -6.69 -7.38
N ARG A 119 17.86 -5.71 -6.52
CA ARG A 119 16.50 -5.26 -6.13
C ARG A 119 15.69 -4.63 -7.29
N ASP A 120 16.36 -4.28 -8.38
CA ASP A 120 15.78 -3.64 -9.56
C ASP A 120 15.57 -4.61 -10.73
N ILE A 121 15.99 -5.87 -10.57
CA ILE A 121 15.81 -6.93 -11.55
C ILE A 121 14.50 -7.65 -11.21
N GLU A 122 13.50 -7.54 -12.09
CA GLU A 122 12.31 -8.40 -12.03
C GLU A 122 12.72 -9.78 -12.54
N PHE A 123 12.80 -10.76 -11.64
CA PHE A 123 12.96 -12.16 -12.02
C PHE A 123 11.60 -12.68 -12.51
N SER A 124 11.47 -12.85 -13.82
CA SER A 124 10.35 -13.55 -14.48
C SER A 124 10.65 -15.03 -14.63
#